data_AF-A0AAN6TIE3-F1
#
_entry.id   AF-A0AAN6TIE3-F1
#
_cell.length_a   1.000
_cell.length_b   1.000
_cell.length_c   1.000
_cell.angle_alpha   90.00
_cell.angle_beta   90.00
_cell.angle_gamma   90.00
#
_symmetry.space_group_name_H-M   'P 1'
#
loop_
_entity.id
_entity.type
_entity.pdbx_description
1 polymer ?
#
loop_
_entity_poly.entity_id
_entity_poly.type
_entity_poly.pdbx_seq_one_letter_code
_entity_poly.pdbx_strand_id
1 'polypeptide(L)'
;MQPPDPHPTLYHIWDFVMRTKYILSELDNIEAGRPVQYPAQIAGYKKPDVEEMDNPRFAKELWEDVMGRSVVIERMMGDEDRTAMAVMGGLPDMDFGEELKRKAKAVVDAFGAAGSS
;
A
#
# COMPACT_ATOMS: atom_id res chain seq x y z
N MET A 1 10.74 -15.56 30.75
CA MET A 1 10.82 -15.66 29.27
C MET A 1 10.31 -14.36 28.71
N GLN A 2 11.15 -13.62 27.99
CA GLN A 2 10.72 -12.45 27.23
C GLN A 2 10.16 -13.01 25.90
N PRO A 3 8.95 -12.61 25.46
CA PRO A 3 8.46 -13.04 24.16
C PRO A 3 9.46 -12.59 23.08
N PRO A 4 9.70 -13.38 22.02
CA PRO A 4 10.57 -12.97 20.94
C PRO A 4 10.07 -11.63 20.40
N ASP A 5 10.97 -10.67 20.30
CA ASP A 5 10.66 -9.32 19.84
C ASP A 5 10.10 -9.43 18.42
N PRO A 6 8.85 -9.02 18.15
CA PRO A 6 8.26 -9.19 16.82
C PRO A 6 9.09 -8.39 15.80
N HIS A 7 9.49 -9.05 14.72
CA HIS A 7 10.40 -8.44 13.74
C HIS A 7 9.79 -7.15 13.15
N PRO A 8 10.52 -6.02 13.12
CA PRO A 8 10.01 -4.71 12.66
C PRO A 8 9.31 -4.74 11.29
N THR A 9 9.74 -5.64 10.40
CA THR A 9 9.14 -5.83 9.08
C THR A 9 7.67 -6.21 9.09
N LEU A 10 7.21 -6.99 10.07
CA LEU A 10 5.79 -7.32 10.18
C LEU A 10 4.96 -6.07 10.49
N TYR A 11 5.49 -5.19 11.34
CA TYR A 11 4.88 -3.89 11.59
C TYR A 11 4.84 -3.05 10.31
N HIS A 12 5.93 -3.00 9.54
CA HIS A 12 5.96 -2.25 8.29
C HIS A 12 4.98 -2.79 7.25
N ILE A 13 4.89 -4.11 7.06
CA ILE A 13 3.93 -4.72 6.15
C ILE A 13 2.50 -4.42 6.60
N TRP A 14 2.22 -4.59 7.89
CA TRP A 14 0.91 -4.27 8.45
C TRP A 14 0.55 -2.79 8.24
N ASP A 15 1.45 -1.86 8.58
CA ASP A 15 1.26 -0.42 8.41
C ASP A 15 1.02 -0.07 6.93
N PHE A 16 1.80 -0.67 6.02
CA PHE A 16 1.61 -0.49 4.59
C PHE A 16 0.24 -0.97 4.11
N VAL A 17 -0.18 -2.18 4.50
CA VAL A 17 -1.50 -2.74 4.12
C VAL A 17 -2.63 -1.88 4.67
N MET A 18 -2.54 -1.46 5.93
CA MET A 18 -3.55 -0.62 6.56
C MET A 18 -3.64 0.76 5.92
N ARG A 19 -2.51 1.37 5.55
CA ARG A 19 -2.48 2.63 4.81
C ARG A 19 -3.08 2.50 3.41
N THR A 20 -2.78 1.43 2.68
CA THR A 20 -3.39 1.17 1.36
C THR A 20 -4.91 1.05 1.48
N LYS A 21 -5.41 0.31 2.46
CA LYS A 21 -6.85 0.17 2.73
C LYS A 21 -7.49 1.52 3.07
N TYR A 22 -6.81 2.35 3.85
CA TYR A 22 -7.29 3.68 4.19
C TYR A 22 -7.40 4.57 2.94
N ILE A 23 -6.38 4.60 2.07
CA ILE A 23 -6.41 5.40 0.84
C ILE A 23 -7.56 4.95 -0.07
N LEU A 24 -7.81 3.64 -0.19
CA LEU A 24 -8.97 3.12 -0.92
C LEU A 24 -10.30 3.67 -0.36
N SER A 25 -10.45 3.75 0.97
CA SER A 25 -11.67 4.33 1.56
C SER A 25 -11.83 5.82 1.29
N GLU A 26 -10.73 6.56 1.11
CA GLU A 26 -10.78 7.97 0.72
C GLU A 26 -11.18 8.11 -0.75
N LEU A 27 -10.74 7.21 -1.63
CA LEU A 27 -11.21 7.12 -3.01
C LEU A 27 -12.73 6.84 -3.08
N ASP A 28 -13.24 5.91 -2.27
CA ASP A 28 -14.68 5.62 -2.17
C ASP A 28 -15.48 6.84 -1.69
N ASN A 29 -14.89 7.70 -0.86
CA ASN A 29 -15.51 8.94 -0.44
C ASN A 29 -15.58 9.94 -1.60
N ILE A 30 -14.48 10.13 -2.33
CA ILE A 30 -14.44 11.03 -3.50
C ILE A 30 -15.45 10.57 -4.57
N GLU A 31 -15.49 9.28 -4.90
CA GLU A 31 -16.43 8.73 -5.90
C GLU A 31 -17.89 8.99 -5.50
N ALA A 32 -18.19 8.91 -4.20
CA ALA A 32 -19.54 9.15 -3.68
C ALA A 32 -19.84 10.64 -3.38
N GLY A 33 -18.94 11.57 -3.73
CA GLY A 33 -19.08 13.00 -3.42
C GLY A 33 -19.09 13.30 -1.91
N ARG A 34 -18.46 12.44 -1.10
CA ARG A 34 -18.29 12.64 0.35
C ARG A 34 -16.92 13.25 0.63
N PRO A 35 -16.81 14.10 1.67
CA PRO A 35 -15.53 14.66 2.07
C PRO A 35 -14.55 13.59 2.55
N VAL A 36 -13.28 13.73 2.19
CA VAL A 36 -12.16 12.98 2.79
C VAL A 36 -12.05 13.24 4.28
N GLN A 37 -11.72 12.21 5.07
CA GLN A 37 -11.82 12.28 6.54
C GLN A 37 -10.50 12.65 7.22
N TYR A 38 -9.39 12.00 6.85
CA TYR A 38 -8.10 12.21 7.53
C TYR A 38 -6.95 12.41 6.54
N PRO A 39 -7.02 13.39 5.65
CA PRO A 39 -6.13 13.41 4.50
C PRO A 39 -4.67 13.69 4.88
N ALA A 40 -4.41 14.22 6.09
CA ALA A 40 -3.07 14.33 6.69
C ALA A 40 -2.35 12.99 6.92
N GLN A 41 -3.04 11.85 6.86
CA GLN A 41 -2.43 10.52 7.00
C GLN A 41 -1.84 9.98 5.69
N ILE A 42 -2.06 10.67 4.57
CA ILE A 42 -1.53 10.30 3.26
C ILE A 42 -0.12 10.88 3.14
N ALA A 43 0.87 10.03 2.88
CA ALA A 43 2.27 10.46 2.83
C ALA A 43 2.49 11.44 1.66
N GLY A 44 3.10 12.59 1.93
CA GLY A 44 3.29 13.64 0.91
C GLY A 44 2.05 14.49 0.63
N TYR A 45 0.95 14.28 1.37
CA TYR A 45 -0.25 15.12 1.28
C TYR A 45 0.08 16.58 1.54
N LYS A 46 0.00 17.39 0.48
CA LYS A 46 -0.22 18.82 0.61
C LYS A 46 -1.72 18.99 0.65
N LYS A 47 -2.23 19.60 1.73
CA LYS A 47 -3.63 19.98 1.84
C LYS A 47 -4.00 20.71 0.55
N PRO A 48 -4.84 20.14 -0.33
CA PRO A 48 -5.48 20.93 -1.36
C PRO A 48 -6.23 22.03 -0.59
N ASP A 49 -6.30 23.21 -1.17
CA ASP A 49 -7.23 24.22 -0.68
C ASP A 49 -8.58 23.51 -0.53
N VAL A 50 -9.30 23.73 0.58
CA VAL A 50 -10.44 22.89 1.01
C VAL A 50 -11.54 22.76 -0.06
N GLU A 51 -11.48 23.61 -1.10
CA GLU A 51 -12.33 23.63 -2.29
C GLU A 51 -11.97 22.57 -3.37
N GLU A 52 -10.85 21.85 -3.27
CA GLU A 52 -10.39 20.86 -4.27
C GLU A 52 -10.56 19.39 -3.85
N MET A 53 -11.35 19.08 -2.81
CA MET A 53 -11.55 17.68 -2.35
C MET A 53 -12.26 16.80 -3.39
N ASP A 54 -12.98 17.39 -4.35
CA ASP A 54 -13.61 16.70 -5.49
C ASP A 54 -12.70 16.67 -6.75
N ASN A 55 -11.41 16.99 -6.61
CA ASN A 55 -10.50 17.13 -7.74
C ASN A 55 -10.10 15.76 -8.33
N PRO A 56 -10.42 15.46 -9.61
CA PRO A 56 -10.00 14.23 -10.28
C PRO A 56 -8.48 13.99 -10.25
N ARG A 57 -7.69 15.06 -10.16
CA ARG A 57 -6.24 14.96 -10.00
C ARG A 57 -5.86 14.32 -8.67
N PHE A 58 -6.54 14.68 -7.59
CA PHE A 58 -6.26 14.13 -6.26
C PHE A 58 -6.63 12.64 -6.20
N ALA A 59 -7.78 12.25 -6.76
CA ALA A 59 -8.16 10.84 -6.90
C ALA A 59 -7.10 10.04 -7.69
N LYS A 60 -6.56 10.61 -8.77
CA LYS A 60 -5.48 9.99 -9.53
C LYS A 60 -4.20 9.79 -8.70
N GLU A 61 -3.77 10.80 -7.95
CA GLU A 61 -2.57 10.71 -7.09
C GLU A 61 -2.74 9.63 -5.99
N LEU A 62 -3.92 9.52 -5.39
CA LEU A 62 -4.25 8.46 -4.43
C LEU A 62 -4.23 7.07 -5.07
N TRP A 63 -4.77 6.95 -6.27
CA TRP A 63 -4.75 5.69 -7.02
C TRP A 63 -3.33 5.25 -7.39
N GLU A 64 -2.48 6.19 -7.83
CA GLU A 64 -1.06 5.93 -8.10
C GLU A 64 -0.31 5.46 -6.83
N ASP A 65 -0.61 6.04 -5.66
CA ASP A 65 -0.04 5.58 -4.37
C ASP A 65 -0.49 4.15 -4.02
N VAL A 66 -1.77 3.82 -4.20
CA VAL A 66 -2.29 2.46 -4.00
C VAL A 66 -1.59 1.43 -4.89
N MET A 67 -1.42 1.75 -6.18
CA MET A 67 -0.70 0.88 -7.11
C MET A 67 0.76 0.70 -6.70
N GLY A 68 1.47 1.79 -6.41
CA GLY A 68 2.88 1.76 -6.01
C GLY A 68 3.11 0.94 -4.74
N ARG A 69 2.29 1.15 -3.70
CA ARG A 69 2.36 0.39 -2.45
C ARG A 69 2.12 -1.09 -2.65
N SER A 70 1.17 -1.45 -3.50
CA SER A 70 0.83 -2.85 -3.75
C SER A 70 1.96 -3.59 -4.48
N VAL A 71 2.65 -2.93 -5.42
CA VAL A 71 3.85 -3.46 -6.07
C VAL A 71 4.98 -3.66 -5.06
N VAL A 72 5.18 -2.72 -4.13
CA VAL A 72 6.19 -2.87 -3.06
C VAL A 72 5.86 -4.06 -2.15
N ILE A 73 4.61 -4.24 -1.76
CA ILE A 73 4.17 -5.39 -0.93
C ILE A 73 4.43 -6.71 -1.66
N GLU A 74 4.06 -6.80 -2.94
CA GLU A 74 4.28 -8.00 -3.75
C GLU A 74 5.77 -8.36 -3.85
N ARG A 75 6.63 -7.38 -4.12
CA ARG A 75 8.09 -7.57 -4.14
C ARG A 75 8.69 -7.94 -2.79
N MET A 76 8.20 -7.36 -1.70
CA MET A 76 8.65 -7.72 -0.35
C MET A 76 8.30 -9.16 0.03
N MET A 77 7.21 -9.70 -0.53
CA MET A 77 6.78 -11.08 -0.29
C MET A 77 7.39 -12.07 -1.29
N GLY A 78 7.83 -11.59 -2.46
CA GLY A 78 8.42 -12.39 -3.54
C GLY A 78 9.83 -12.90 -3.21
N ASP A 79 10.19 -14.03 -3.82
CA ASP A 79 11.45 -14.73 -3.53
C ASP A 79 12.67 -14.10 -4.24
N GLU A 80 12.47 -13.40 -5.37
CA GLU A 80 13.56 -12.84 -6.20
C GLU A 80 14.17 -11.54 -5.65
N ASP A 81 13.35 -10.64 -5.10
CA ASP A 81 13.80 -9.34 -4.54
C ASP A 81 14.22 -9.42 -3.06
N ARG A 82 13.94 -10.54 -2.39
CA ARG A 82 14.31 -10.81 -0.99
C ARG A 82 15.82 -10.72 -0.77
N THR A 83 16.63 -11.20 -1.72
CA THR A 83 18.10 -11.11 -1.65
C THR A 83 18.60 -9.67 -1.81
N ALA A 84 18.02 -8.89 -2.73
CA ALA A 84 18.41 -7.50 -2.94
C ALA A 84 18.05 -6.59 -1.75
N MET A 85 16.87 -6.80 -1.14
CA MET A 85 16.42 -6.05 0.03
C MET A 85 17.08 -6.51 1.34
N ALA A 86 17.49 -7.78 1.45
CA ALA A 86 18.32 -8.26 2.56
C ALA A 86 19.75 -7.68 2.52
N VAL A 87 20.35 -7.56 1.33
CA VAL A 87 21.68 -6.97 1.13
C VAL A 87 21.70 -5.46 1.43
N MET A 88 20.58 -4.75 1.24
CA MET A 88 20.41 -3.35 1.64
C MET A 88 20.13 -3.16 3.15
N GLY A 89 20.13 -4.23 3.95
CA GLY A 89 20.38 -4.17 5.39
C GLY A 89 19.17 -4.13 6.32
N GLY A 90 18.08 -4.85 6.06
CA GLY A 90 17.03 -4.89 7.10
C GLY A 90 15.79 -5.78 6.95
N LEU A 91 15.60 -6.53 5.87
CA LEU A 91 14.48 -7.49 5.83
C LEU A 91 14.88 -8.83 6.47
N PRO A 92 14.05 -9.40 7.35
CA PRO A 92 14.29 -10.69 7.95
C PRO A 92 14.20 -11.75 6.88
N ASP A 93 14.93 -12.83 7.12
CA ASP A 93 14.78 -14.09 6.41
C ASP A 93 13.44 -14.76 6.80
N MET A 94 12.32 -14.12 6.42
CA MET A 94 10.97 -14.54 6.75
C MET A 94 10.28 -15.06 5.49
N ASP A 95 9.83 -16.31 5.53
CA ASP A 95 8.92 -16.85 4.54
C ASP A 95 7.48 -16.47 4.91
N PHE A 96 6.83 -15.68 4.05
CA PHE A 96 5.42 -15.28 4.21
C PHE A 96 4.44 -16.39 3.79
N GLY A 97 4.94 -17.47 3.19
CA GLY A 97 4.15 -18.58 2.69
C GLY A 97 3.39 -18.24 1.41
N GLU A 98 3.08 -19.29 0.65
CA GLU A 98 2.52 -19.18 -0.70
C GLU A 98 1.15 -18.47 -0.76
N GLU A 99 0.34 -18.56 0.30
CA GLU A 99 -0.96 -17.92 0.31
C GLU A 99 -0.86 -16.39 0.29
N LEU A 100 0.03 -15.81 1.11
CA LEU A 100 0.22 -14.37 1.17
C LEU A 100 0.85 -13.84 -0.11
N LYS A 101 1.88 -14.55 -0.62
CA LYS A 101 2.50 -14.26 -1.93
C LYS A 101 1.45 -14.20 -3.05
N ARG A 102 0.60 -15.23 -3.14
CA ARG A 102 -0.46 -15.30 -4.14
C ARG A 102 -1.46 -14.14 -4.02
N LYS A 103 -1.86 -13.78 -2.79
CA LYS A 103 -2.79 -12.66 -2.56
C LYS A 103 -2.18 -11.31 -2.94
N ALA A 104 -0.91 -11.06 -2.59
CA ALA A 104 -0.22 -9.83 -2.96
C ALA A 104 -0.10 -9.71 -4.49
N LYS A 105 0.29 -10.80 -5.16
CA LYS A 105 0.32 -10.86 -6.63
C LYS A 105 -1.05 -10.61 -7.26
N ALA A 106 -2.12 -11.23 -6.74
CA ALA A 106 -3.47 -11.04 -7.26
C ALA A 106 -3.94 -9.57 -7.21
N VAL A 107 -3.52 -8.81 -6.18
CA VAL A 107 -3.82 -7.37 -6.09
C VAL A 107 -3.13 -6.59 -7.21
N VAL A 108 -1.84 -6.87 -7.47
CA VAL A 108 -1.09 -6.21 -8.55
C VAL A 108 -1.65 -6.58 -9.92
N ASP A 109 -1.96 -7.87 -10.14
CA ASP A 109 -2.54 -8.36 -11.40
C ASP A 109 -3.90 -7.71 -11.68
N ALA A 110 -4.71 -7.43 -10.65
CA ALA A 110 -5.99 -6.74 -10.79
C ALA A 110 -5.84 -5.32 -11.36
N PHE A 111 -4.76 -4.60 -11.04
CA PHE A 111 -4.50 -3.28 -11.65
C PHE A 111 -4.15 -3.38 -13.14
N GLY A 112 -3.38 -4.40 -13.53
CA GLY A 112 -3.04 -4.65 -14.94
C GLY A 112 -4.27 -4.99 -15.79
N ALA A 113 -5.22 -5.74 -15.22
CA ALA A 113 -6.50 -6.02 -15.87
C ALA A 113 -7.38 -4.76 -16.01
N ALA A 114 -7.36 -3.87 -15.02
CA ALA A 114 -8.16 -2.64 -15.03
C ALA A 114 -7.70 -1.60 -16.08
N GLY A 115 -6.43 -1.61 -16.49
CA GLY A 115 -5.90 -0.71 -17.55
C GLY A 115 -6.22 -1.14 -18.99
N SER A 116 -6.89 -2.29 -19.17
CA SER A 116 -7.21 -2.90 -20.47
C SER A 116 -8.69 -2.78 -20.85
N SER A 117 -9.48 -2.05 -20.07
CA SER A 117 -10.95 -1.95 -20.18
C SER A 117 -11.40 -0.57 -20.62
#